data_AF-A0AAV7TDJ4-F1
#
_entry.id   AF-A0AAV7TDJ4-F1
#
_cell.length_a   1.000
_cell.length_b   1.000
_cell.length_c   1.000
_cell.angle_alpha   90.00
_cell.angle_beta   90.00
_cell.angle_gamma   90.00
#
_symmetry.space_group_name_H-M   'P 1'
#
loop_
_entity.id
_entity.type
_entity.pdbx_description
1 polymer ?
#
loop_
_entity_poly.entity_id
_entity_poly.type
_entity_poly.pdbx_seq_one_letter_code
_entity_poly.pdbx_strand_id
1 'polypeptide(L)'
;MQSQSFPGSQPVKLYVYDLSRGMARRLSPVMLGKQLDGIWHSGVVVYEDEYFYGSGGITSCPPGGTLLGPPDSVVDLGCTEVTEDLFMEYLASLGESMFCGSSYNLFEHNCNTFSNEVAQFLTGKKIPSYITDLPSEILSTPFGQALRPLLDSVQIQPTAGGTFNHHGGQS
;
A
#
# COMPACT_ATOMS: atom_id res chain seq x y z
N MET A 1 27.41 8.72 0.16
CA MET A 1 26.92 10.08 0.50
C MET A 1 25.99 9.90 1.68
N GLN A 2 26.38 10.37 2.87
CA GLN A 2 25.53 10.25 4.07
C GLN A 2 24.43 11.32 3.98
N SER A 3 23.17 10.89 4.04
CA SER A 3 22.01 11.77 4.10
C SER A 3 22.06 12.59 5.39
N GLN A 4 22.20 13.91 5.27
CA GLN A 4 22.05 14.81 6.41
C GLN A 4 20.58 14.81 6.82
N SER A 5 20.29 14.25 7.99
CA SER A 5 18.98 14.35 8.63
C SER A 5 18.84 15.75 9.24
N PHE A 6 17.94 16.58 8.69
CA PHE A 6 17.59 17.86 9.29
C PHE A 6 16.75 17.62 10.56
N PRO A 7 17.01 18.35 11.67
CA PRO A 7 16.19 18.24 12.87
C PRO A 7 14.75 18.63 12.54
N GLY A 8 13.83 17.67 12.67
CA GLY A 8 12.41 17.82 12.33
C GLY A 8 11.95 17.03 11.09
N SER A 9 12.86 16.43 10.32
CA SER A 9 12.49 15.64 9.15
C SER A 9 12.34 14.15 9.47
N GLN A 10 11.25 13.53 9.05
CA GLN A 10 10.92 12.14 9.30
C GLN A 10 11.14 11.26 8.07
N PRO A 11 11.77 10.09 8.19
CA PRO A 11 11.98 9.19 7.05
C PRO A 11 10.65 8.60 6.58
N VAL A 12 10.46 8.53 5.27
CA VAL A 12 9.29 7.95 4.62
C VAL A 12 9.73 6.74 3.80
N LYS A 13 9.08 5.60 4.01
CA LYS A 13 9.36 4.36 3.29
C LYS A 13 8.10 3.82 2.65
N LEU A 14 8.27 3.06 1.58
CA LEU A 14 7.23 2.24 0.98
C LEU A 14 7.53 0.77 1.30
N TYR A 15 6.63 0.11 2.00
CA TYR A 15 6.64 -1.33 2.17
C TYR A 15 5.91 -1.96 0.98
N VAL A 16 6.53 -2.96 0.37
CA VAL A 16 6.02 -3.64 -0.83
C VAL A 16 5.92 -5.13 -0.54
N TYR A 17 4.76 -5.70 -0.84
CA TYR A 17 4.41 -7.09 -0.62
C TYR A 17 3.95 -7.73 -1.92
N ASP A 18 4.40 -8.94 -2.20
CA ASP A 18 3.83 -9.81 -3.23
C ASP A 18 2.73 -10.68 -2.61
N LEU A 19 1.46 -10.29 -2.83
CA LEU A 19 0.30 -11.04 -2.36
C LEU A 19 0.26 -12.47 -2.92
N SER A 20 0.93 -12.73 -4.05
CA SER A 20 1.02 -14.06 -4.65
C SER A 20 2.13 -14.93 -4.05
N ARG A 21 3.01 -14.37 -3.22
CA ARG A 21 4.18 -15.06 -2.62
C ARG A 21 5.03 -15.80 -3.66
N GLY A 22 5.30 -15.14 -4.79
CA GLY A 22 6.09 -15.64 -5.92
C GLY A 22 5.31 -16.53 -6.90
N MET A 23 4.02 -16.78 -6.67
CA MET A 23 3.21 -17.58 -7.58
C MET A 23 2.90 -16.85 -8.88
N ALA A 24 2.67 -15.54 -8.83
CA ALA A 24 2.45 -14.73 -10.05
C ALA A 24 3.64 -14.87 -11.00
N ARG A 25 4.86 -14.72 -10.48
CA ARG A 25 6.09 -14.90 -11.26
C ARG A 25 6.20 -16.25 -11.97
N ARG A 26 5.70 -17.33 -11.34
CA ARG A 26 5.79 -18.69 -11.90
C ARG A 26 4.66 -19.00 -12.88
N LEU A 27 3.46 -18.50 -12.61
CA LEU A 27 2.25 -18.90 -13.33
C LEU A 27 1.82 -17.90 -14.41
N SER A 28 2.21 -16.63 -14.29
CA SER A 28 1.73 -15.60 -15.20
C SER A 28 2.05 -15.84 -16.67
N PRO A 29 3.22 -16.40 -17.06
CA PRO A 29 3.49 -16.65 -18.48
C PRO A 29 2.51 -17.64 -19.10
N VAL A 30 2.07 -18.64 -18.33
CA VAL A 30 1.12 -19.66 -18.79
C VAL A 30 -0.31 -19.17 -18.72
N MET A 31 -0.68 -18.41 -17.68
CA MET A 31 -2.06 -17.95 -17.47
C MET A 31 -2.42 -16.69 -18.27
N LEU A 32 -1.51 -15.71 -18.28
CA LEU A 32 -1.73 -14.39 -18.90
C LEU A 32 -1.01 -14.25 -20.25
N GLY A 33 -0.14 -15.20 -20.62
CA GLY A 33 0.75 -15.02 -21.78
C GLY A 33 1.78 -13.91 -21.59
N LYS A 34 1.98 -13.46 -20.33
CA LYS A 34 2.78 -12.29 -19.98
C LYS A 34 3.49 -12.52 -18.65
N GLN A 35 4.74 -12.09 -18.55
CA GLN A 35 5.50 -12.17 -17.30
C GLN A 35 5.05 -11.03 -16.35
N LEU A 36 4.62 -11.39 -15.15
CA LEU A 36 4.37 -10.49 -14.02
C LEU A 36 5.28 -10.95 -12.89
N ASP A 37 5.97 -10.05 -12.21
CA ASP A 37 6.91 -10.42 -11.15
C ASP A 37 6.27 -10.59 -9.77
N GLY A 38 5.03 -10.12 -9.60
CA GLY A 38 4.28 -10.21 -8.35
C GLY A 38 2.90 -9.59 -8.48
N ILE A 39 2.08 -9.76 -7.44
CA ILE A 39 0.84 -8.99 -7.23
C ILE A 39 1.08 -8.02 -6.09
N TRP A 40 1.34 -6.77 -6.45
CA TRP A 40 1.87 -5.79 -5.52
C TRP A 40 0.79 -5.19 -4.63
N HIS A 41 0.98 -5.34 -3.32
CA HIS A 41 0.37 -4.51 -2.30
C HIS A 41 1.44 -3.60 -1.70
N SER A 42 1.07 -2.37 -1.35
CA SER A 42 1.98 -1.44 -0.70
C SER A 42 1.32 -0.66 0.43
N GLY A 43 2.18 -0.25 1.38
CA GLY A 43 1.86 0.60 2.52
C GLY A 43 2.96 1.64 2.71
N VAL A 44 2.59 2.84 3.16
CA VAL A 44 3.54 3.92 3.46
C VAL A 44 3.89 3.86 4.93
N VAL A 45 5.18 3.82 5.25
CA VAL A 45 5.71 3.82 6.62
C VAL A 45 6.30 5.19 6.95
N VAL A 46 5.75 5.83 7.98
CA VAL A 46 6.19 7.14 8.50
C VAL A 46 5.69 7.27 9.95
N TYR A 47 6.36 8.05 10.79
CA TYR A 47 6.01 8.21 12.22
C TYR A 47 5.84 6.89 12.97
N GLU A 48 6.70 5.90 12.67
CA GLU A 48 6.70 4.56 13.28
C GLU A 48 5.50 3.67 12.96
N ASP A 49 4.55 4.12 12.12
CA ASP A 49 3.38 3.36 11.68
C ASP A 49 3.40 3.09 10.17
N GLU A 50 2.73 2.02 9.76
CA GLU A 50 2.43 1.67 8.38
C GLU A 50 0.98 1.98 8.07
N TYR A 51 0.75 2.78 7.02
CA TYR A 51 -0.57 3.20 6.55
C TYR A 51 -0.86 2.59 5.19
N PHE A 52 -2.05 2.02 5.05
CA PHE A 52 -2.50 1.39 3.81
C PHE A 52 -4.00 1.55 3.61
N TYR A 53 -4.45 1.31 2.39
CA TYR A 53 -5.85 1.40 2.01
C TYR A 53 -6.37 0.05 1.50
N GLY A 54 -7.57 -0.30 1.95
CA GLY A 54 -8.29 -1.48 1.50
C GLY A 54 -9.80 -1.26 1.52
N SER A 55 -10.56 -2.34 1.38
CA SER A 55 -12.03 -2.30 1.37
C SER A 55 -12.65 -1.80 2.68
N GLY A 56 -11.88 -1.79 3.78
CA GLY A 56 -12.27 -1.21 5.06
C GLY A 56 -11.99 0.31 5.19
N GLY A 57 -11.38 0.93 4.18
CA GLY A 57 -10.89 2.31 4.23
C GLY A 57 -9.40 2.38 4.54
N ILE A 58 -8.94 3.58 4.90
CA ILE A 58 -7.57 3.81 5.36
C ILE A 58 -7.40 3.16 6.73
N THR A 59 -6.31 2.42 6.92
CA THR A 59 -5.98 1.73 8.18
C THR A 59 -4.49 1.87 8.45
N SER A 60 -4.10 1.79 9.72
CA SER A 60 -2.71 1.72 10.12
C SER A 60 -2.41 0.52 11.02
N CYS A 61 -1.15 0.12 11.06
CA CYS A 61 -0.60 -0.84 12.01
C CYS A 61 0.89 -0.57 12.25
N PRO A 62 1.52 -1.20 13.24
CA PRO A 62 2.98 -1.24 13.31
C PRO A 62 3.57 -1.80 12.01
N PRO A 63 4.75 -1.35 11.55
CA PRO A 63 5.34 -1.78 10.29
C PRO A 63 5.51 -3.30 10.18
N GLY A 64 4.91 -3.90 9.15
CA GLY A 64 4.85 -5.35 8.96
C GLY A 64 3.90 -6.07 9.93
N GLY A 65 2.98 -5.34 10.58
CA GLY A 65 2.07 -5.83 11.61
C GLY A 65 0.79 -6.49 11.08
N THR A 66 0.62 -6.57 9.76
CA THR A 66 -0.50 -7.30 9.14
C THR A 66 -0.21 -8.81 9.08
N LEU A 67 -1.22 -9.61 8.74
CA LEU A 67 -1.03 -11.05 8.46
C LEU A 67 -0.12 -11.33 7.24
N LEU A 68 0.24 -10.31 6.45
CA LEU A 68 1.23 -10.45 5.39
C LEU A 68 2.64 -10.67 5.96
N GLY A 69 2.90 -10.19 7.19
CA GLY A 69 4.20 -10.28 7.85
C GLY A 69 5.17 -9.19 7.37
N PRO A 70 6.49 -9.46 7.37
CA PRO A 70 7.49 -8.52 6.86
C PRO A 70 7.32 -8.23 5.35
N PRO A 71 7.67 -7.02 4.88
CA PRO A 71 7.62 -6.70 3.46
C PRO A 71 8.66 -7.48 2.65
N ASP A 72 8.32 -7.81 1.40
CA ASP A 72 9.25 -8.42 0.44
C ASP A 72 10.32 -7.42 -0.02
N SER A 73 9.98 -6.12 -0.05
CA SER A 73 10.90 -5.05 -0.37
C SER A 73 10.54 -3.75 0.37
N VAL A 74 11.56 -2.96 0.69
CA VAL A 74 11.42 -1.63 1.28
C VAL A 74 12.04 -0.61 0.35
N VAL A 75 11.27 0.37 -0.09
CA VAL A 75 11.74 1.47 -0.94
C VAL A 75 11.85 2.74 -0.10
N ASP A 76 13.00 3.41 -0.18
CA ASP A 76 13.23 4.71 0.46
C ASP A 76 12.57 5.82 -0.38
N LEU A 77 11.60 6.53 0.20
CA LEU A 77 10.92 7.66 -0.44
C LEU A 77 11.57 9.01 -0.05
N GLY A 78 12.53 9.02 0.86
CA GLY A 78 13.22 10.19 1.38
C GLY A 78 12.71 10.57 2.76
N CYS A 79 12.59 11.88 2.98
CA CYS A 79 12.12 12.41 4.25
C CYS A 79 11.02 13.46 4.01
N THR A 80 10.19 13.66 5.02
CA THR A 80 9.13 14.67 5.03
C THR A 80 9.37 15.67 6.16
N GLU A 81 8.89 16.90 5.97
CA GLU A 81 8.80 17.93 7.01
C GLU A 81 7.34 18.15 7.47
N VAL A 82 6.40 17.41 6.86
CA VAL A 82 5.02 17.36 7.34
C VAL A 82 5.05 16.87 8.80
N THR A 83 4.20 17.44 9.64
CA THR A 83 4.04 16.97 11.02
C THR A 83 3.07 15.80 11.07
N GLU A 84 3.19 14.96 12.09
CA GLU A 84 2.26 13.84 12.30
C GLU A 84 0.80 14.32 12.37
N ASP A 85 0.53 15.41 13.12
CA ASP A 85 -0.80 16.00 13.22
C ASP A 85 -1.39 16.38 11.84
N LEU A 86 -0.61 17.08 11.02
CA LEU A 86 -1.05 17.49 9.68
C LEU A 86 -1.25 16.28 8.76
N PHE A 87 -0.42 15.25 8.92
CA PHE A 87 -0.58 14.01 8.17
C PHE A 87 -1.87 13.27 8.57
N MET A 88 -2.18 13.20 9.87
CA MET A 88 -3.40 12.56 10.36
C MET A 88 -4.65 13.33 9.91
N GLU A 89 -4.64 14.66 9.93
CA GLU A 89 -5.71 15.49 9.36
C GLU A 89 -5.90 15.22 7.86
N TYR A 90 -4.80 15.14 7.11
CA TYR A 90 -4.81 14.81 5.68
C TYR A 90 -5.41 13.42 5.42
N LEU A 91 -5.01 12.40 6.18
CA LEU A 91 -5.56 11.04 6.06
C LEU A 91 -7.06 10.99 6.39
N ALA A 92 -7.50 11.71 7.42
CA ALA A 92 -8.93 11.81 7.75
C ALA A 92 -9.72 12.41 6.59
N SER A 93 -9.24 13.51 6.01
CA SER A 93 -9.86 14.15 4.84
C SER A 93 -9.90 13.24 3.62
N LEU A 94 -8.82 12.48 3.36
CA LEU A 94 -8.78 11.49 2.29
C LEU A 94 -9.80 10.37 2.52
N GLY A 95 -9.92 9.86 3.75
CA GLY A 95 -10.83 8.77 4.11
C GLY A 95 -12.31 9.16 3.98
N GLU A 96 -12.66 10.41 4.27
CA GLU A 96 -14.02 10.94 4.09
C GLU A 96 -14.40 11.19 2.63
N SER A 97 -13.41 11.49 1.78
CA SER A 97 -13.62 11.89 0.40
C SER A 97 -13.39 10.75 -0.59
N MET A 98 -12.13 10.49 -0.94
CA MET A 98 -11.77 9.59 -2.04
C MET A 98 -11.52 8.15 -1.59
N PHE A 99 -10.93 7.98 -0.40
CA PHE A 99 -10.42 6.71 0.11
C PHE A 99 -11.32 6.11 1.21
N CYS A 100 -12.64 6.22 1.04
CA CYS A 100 -13.58 5.44 1.86
C CYS A 100 -13.59 3.97 1.39
N GLY A 101 -13.91 3.03 2.27
CA GLY A 101 -13.87 1.60 1.96
C GLY A 101 -14.76 1.20 0.77
N SER A 102 -15.91 1.85 0.61
CA SER A 102 -16.83 1.61 -0.51
C SER A 102 -16.30 2.05 -1.88
N SER A 103 -15.28 2.90 -1.92
CA SER A 103 -14.62 3.34 -3.16
C SER A 103 -13.51 2.39 -3.61
N TYR A 104 -13.24 1.31 -2.87
CA TYR A 104 -12.15 0.40 -3.19
C TYR A 104 -12.42 -0.36 -4.48
N ASN A 105 -11.49 -0.28 -5.42
CA ASN A 105 -11.48 -1.05 -6.65
C ASN A 105 -10.07 -1.60 -6.90
N LEU A 106 -9.97 -2.93 -7.08
CA LEU A 106 -8.70 -3.63 -7.24
C LEU A 106 -7.80 -3.03 -8.34
N PHE A 107 -8.35 -2.50 -9.42
CA PHE A 107 -7.58 -2.00 -10.56
C PHE A 107 -7.42 -0.49 -10.58
N GLU A 108 -8.49 0.25 -10.29
CA GLU A 108 -8.56 1.69 -10.51
C GLU A 108 -8.30 2.50 -9.22
N HIS A 109 -8.64 1.93 -8.05
CA HIS A 109 -8.60 2.66 -6.78
C HIS A 109 -8.26 1.71 -5.61
N ASN A 110 -6.98 1.38 -5.48
CA ASN A 110 -6.47 0.38 -4.55
C ASN A 110 -5.38 0.93 -3.62
N CYS A 111 -4.75 0.05 -2.83
CA CYS A 111 -3.63 0.38 -1.95
C CYS A 111 -2.51 1.16 -2.64
N ASN A 112 -2.18 0.82 -3.89
CA ASN A 112 -1.09 1.45 -4.63
C ASN A 112 -1.46 2.86 -5.08
N THR A 113 -2.72 3.09 -5.45
CA THR A 113 -3.26 4.44 -5.70
C THR A 113 -3.11 5.31 -4.45
N PHE A 114 -3.53 4.78 -3.29
CA PHE A 114 -3.38 5.45 -2.00
C PHE A 114 -1.93 5.75 -1.64
N SER A 115 -1.05 4.74 -1.69
CA SER A 115 0.37 4.90 -1.36
C SER A 115 1.05 5.89 -2.29
N ASN A 116 0.64 5.97 -3.56
CA ASN A 116 1.16 6.96 -4.49
C ASN A 116 0.71 8.40 -4.16
N GLU A 117 -0.54 8.60 -3.76
CA GLU A 117 -1.04 9.91 -3.31
C GLU A 117 -0.33 10.36 -2.02
N VAL A 118 -0.24 9.48 -1.03
CA VAL A 118 0.45 9.77 0.24
C VAL A 118 1.94 10.03 0.05
N ALA A 119 2.62 9.24 -0.79
CA ALA A 119 4.04 9.46 -1.09
C ALA A 119 4.28 10.84 -1.71
N GLN A 120 3.41 11.26 -2.64
CA GLN A 120 3.48 12.58 -3.27
C GLN A 120 3.22 13.70 -2.28
N PHE A 121 2.23 13.55 -1.40
CA PHE A 121 1.96 14.53 -0.35
C PHE A 121 3.14 14.71 0.61
N LEU A 122 3.71 13.61 1.10
CA LEU A 122 4.78 13.65 2.10
C LEU A 122 6.14 14.07 1.53
N THR A 123 6.46 13.66 0.30
CA THR A 123 7.84 13.75 -0.24
C THR A 123 7.95 14.39 -1.62
N GLY A 124 6.82 14.68 -2.27
CA GLY A 124 6.78 15.12 -3.67
C GLY A 124 7.14 14.03 -4.69
N LYS A 125 7.37 12.78 -4.25
CA LYS A 125 7.76 11.67 -5.12
C LYS A 125 6.61 10.68 -5.31
N LYS A 126 6.57 10.08 -6.49
CA LYS A 126 5.70 8.94 -6.81
C LYS A 126 6.34 7.63 -6.37
N ILE A 127 5.52 6.61 -6.16
CA ILE A 127 6.00 5.24 -5.96
C ILE A 127 6.49 4.64 -7.30
N PRO A 128 7.30 3.57 -7.29
CA PRO A 128 7.78 2.94 -8.52
C PRO A 128 6.64 2.51 -9.46
N SER A 129 6.75 2.85 -10.75
CA SER A 129 5.65 2.66 -11.70
C SER A 129 5.29 1.19 -11.94
N TYR A 130 6.24 0.25 -11.77
CA TYR A 130 5.95 -1.18 -11.89
C TYR A 130 4.90 -1.67 -10.87
N ILE A 131 4.67 -0.93 -9.79
CA ILE A 131 3.63 -1.18 -8.79
C ILE A 131 2.28 -0.61 -9.27
N THR A 132 2.25 0.64 -9.73
CA THR A 132 1.02 1.32 -10.18
C THR A 132 0.50 0.84 -11.52
N ASP A 133 1.39 0.35 -12.39
CA ASP A 133 1.05 -0.06 -13.76
C ASP A 133 0.53 -1.50 -13.82
N LEU A 134 0.69 -2.29 -12.75
CA LEU A 134 0.30 -3.71 -12.68
C LEU A 134 -1.18 -3.97 -13.08
N PRO A 135 -2.18 -3.19 -12.63
CA PRO A 135 -3.56 -3.31 -13.11
C PRO A 135 -3.69 -3.25 -14.64
N SER A 136 -3.07 -2.25 -15.26
CA SER A 136 -3.09 -2.05 -16.71
C SER A 136 -2.39 -3.20 -17.43
N GLU A 137 -1.29 -3.70 -16.87
CA GLU A 137 -0.56 -4.84 -17.40
C GLU A 137 -1.42 -6.11 -17.43
N ILE A 138 -2.22 -6.36 -16.39
CA ILE A 138 -3.16 -7.50 -16.33
C ILE A 138 -4.31 -7.31 -17.32
N LEU A 139 -4.95 -6.14 -17.32
CA LEU A 139 -6.09 -5.82 -18.19
C LEU A 139 -5.70 -5.75 -19.68
N SER A 140 -4.42 -5.56 -20.01
CA SER A 140 -3.94 -5.63 -21.40
C SER A 140 -4.00 -7.04 -22.02
N THR A 141 -4.29 -8.08 -21.22
CA THR A 141 -4.31 -9.48 -21.67
C THR A 141 -5.74 -9.99 -21.92
N PRO A 142 -5.95 -10.95 -22.85
CA PRO A 142 -7.27 -11.57 -23.05
C PRO A 142 -7.83 -12.21 -21.78
N PHE A 143 -6.95 -12.80 -20.96
CA PHE A 143 -7.32 -13.39 -19.67
C PHE A 143 -7.82 -12.33 -18.68
N GLY A 144 -7.10 -11.20 -18.55
CA GLY A 144 -7.50 -10.09 -17.70
C GLY A 144 -8.84 -9.48 -18.11
N GLN A 145 -9.08 -9.33 -19.43
CA GLN A 145 -10.37 -8.87 -19.95
C GLN A 145 -11.51 -9.86 -19.64
N ALA A 146 -11.26 -11.16 -19.79
CA ALA A 146 -12.25 -12.20 -19.48
C ALA A 146 -12.61 -12.25 -17.99
N LEU A 147 -11.65 -12.00 -17.10
CA LEU A 147 -11.86 -12.02 -15.64
C LEU A 147 -12.21 -10.66 -15.03
N ARG A 148 -12.25 -9.58 -15.81
CA ARG A 148 -12.54 -8.23 -15.31
C ARG A 148 -13.77 -8.18 -14.38
N PRO A 149 -14.94 -8.75 -14.73
CA PRO A 149 -16.11 -8.69 -13.86
C PRO A 149 -15.91 -9.39 -12.51
N LEU A 150 -15.12 -10.46 -12.47
CA LEU A 150 -14.78 -11.16 -11.23
C LEU A 150 -13.79 -10.34 -10.40
N LEU A 151 -12.76 -9.80 -11.05
CA LEU A 151 -11.69 -9.04 -10.39
C LEU A 151 -12.19 -7.68 -9.87
N ASP A 152 -13.17 -7.05 -10.53
CA ASP A 152 -13.85 -5.84 -10.03
C ASP A 152 -14.61 -6.10 -8.72
N SER A 153 -15.03 -7.35 -8.47
CA SER A 153 -15.69 -7.74 -7.23
C SER A 153 -14.72 -8.10 -6.09
N VAL A 154 -13.42 -8.18 -6.39
CA VAL A 154 -12.40 -8.53 -5.38
C VAL A 154 -12.14 -7.32 -4.49
N GLN A 155 -12.28 -7.56 -3.20
CA GLN A 155 -12.00 -6.60 -2.14
C GLN A 155 -10.79 -7.10 -1.36
N ILE A 156 -9.78 -6.25 -1.18
CA ILE A 156 -8.57 -6.58 -0.41
C ILE A 156 -8.55 -5.74 0.86
N GLN A 157 -8.40 -6.41 1.99
CA GLN A 157 -8.10 -5.78 3.28
C GLN A 157 -7.04 -6.62 4.00
N PRO A 158 -5.78 -6.17 4.05
CA PRO A 158 -4.80 -6.77 4.96
C PRO A 158 -5.32 -6.67 6.39
N THR A 159 -5.52 -7.80 7.03
CA THR A 159 -6.00 -7.85 8.42
C THR A 159 -4.81 -7.60 9.35
N ALA A 160 -4.98 -6.73 10.34
CA ALA A 160 -3.99 -6.57 11.40
C ALA A 160 -3.80 -7.93 12.11
N GLY A 161 -2.55 -8.37 12.27
CA GLY A 161 -2.24 -9.59 13.00
C GLY A 161 -2.50 -9.38 14.48
N GLY A 162 -3.46 -10.11 15.06
CA GLY A 162 -3.80 -9.97 16.47
C GLY A 162 -2.69 -10.41 17.41
N THR A 163 -2.20 -9.49 18.26
CA THR A 163 -2.26 -9.58 19.74
C THR A 163 -1.92 -8.21 20.34
N PHE A 164 -2.91 -7.32 20.44
CA PHE A 164 -2.82 -6.15 21.32
C PHE A 164 -3.35 -6.52 22.70
N ASN A 165 -2.43 -6.82 23.62
CA ASN A 165 -2.73 -6.86 25.05
C ASN A 165 -2.34 -5.49 25.64
N HIS A 166 -3.23 -4.50 25.55
CA HIS A 166 -3.02 -3.24 26.26
C HIS A 166 -3.40 -3.45 27.72
N HIS A 167 -2.40 -3.71 28.56
CA HIS A 167 -2.52 -3.71 30.02
C HIS A 167 -2.71 -2.25 30.49
N GLY A 168 -3.93 -1.74 30.37
CA GLY A 168 -4.35 -0.47 30.96
C GLY A 168 -4.62 -0.66 32.44
N GLY A 169 -3.57 -0.65 33.26
CA GLY A 169 -3.70 -0.40 34.69
C GLY A 169 -3.87 1.10 34.92
N GLN A 170 -4.94 1.49 35.62
CA GLN A 170 -4.79 2.14 36.92
C GLN A 170 -6.13 2.33 37.62
N SER A 171 -6.11 1.98 38.91
CA SER A 171 -6.96 2.49 39.98
C SER A 171 -6.61 3.94 40.29
#